data_AF-T0C1J8-F1
#
_entry.id   AF-T0C1J8-F1
#
_cell.length_a   1.000
_cell.length_b   1.000
_cell.length_c   1.000
_cell.angle_alpha   90.00
_cell.angle_beta   90.00
_cell.angle_gamma   90.00
#
_symmetry.space_group_name_H-M   'P 1'
#
loop_
_entity.id
_entity.type
_entity.pdbx_description
1 polymer ?
#
loop_
_entity_poly.entity_id
_entity_poly.type
_entity_poly.pdbx_seq_one_letter_code
_entity_poly.pdbx_strand_id
1 'polypeptide(L)'
;MAILSFISISLIALFIPAERIIERFNLLKFQMRSEYQRGKDLLIEVSQLNLMGDLSQLSKYKFYDSLVCEIAQIAKEFGAATSRTLAKMRHALSNDLQIEKKVSGTINETLFQFLMAMGLTFALNIFATNILGLKTDYFFLALAFLYNMIGVISFILLIKKLKHKFLAPISKILNSYLVFKLMYDVGTPINQLIHRSSINSIVEMNQNLAKDLFRRLSALIEMKKHQGADICEDLESIEINLWDDYRSENEVFLQRLKIFKFAWLVIFFFVPYVANFFRLISHLNL
;
A
#
# COMPACT_ATOMS: atom_id res chain seq x y z
N MET A 1 18.13 2.51 44.74
CA MET A 1 17.61 3.34 43.62
C MET A 1 16.96 2.49 42.52
N ALA A 2 17.60 1.43 42.00
CA ALA A 2 17.04 0.57 40.94
C ALA A 2 15.74 -0.20 41.32
N ILE A 3 15.58 -0.57 42.59
CA ILE A 3 14.39 -1.29 43.07
C ILE A 3 13.16 -0.37 43.15
N LEU A 4 13.37 0.90 43.55
CA LEU A 4 12.32 1.92 43.59
C LEU A 4 11.85 2.31 42.19
N SER A 5 12.76 2.40 41.21
CA SER A 5 12.38 2.62 39.81
C SER A 5 11.58 1.45 39.23
N PHE A 6 11.97 0.21 39.55
CA PHE A 6 11.25 -0.98 39.07
C PHE A 6 9.83 -1.07 39.66
N ILE A 7 9.69 -0.81 40.97
CA ILE A 7 8.38 -0.78 41.64
C ILE A 7 7.51 0.35 41.11
N SER A 8 8.06 1.54 40.84
CA SER A 8 7.31 2.66 40.27
C SER A 8 6.82 2.40 38.84
N ILE A 9 7.62 1.75 38.00
CA ILE A 9 7.24 1.36 36.64
C ILE A 9 6.18 0.23 36.67
N SER A 10 6.32 -0.74 37.57
CA SER A 10 5.33 -1.80 37.77
C SER A 10 3.99 -1.26 38.31
N LEU A 11 4.00 -0.26 39.21
CA LEU A 11 2.79 0.41 39.70
C LEU A 11 2.11 1.24 38.60
N ILE A 12 2.88 1.95 37.76
CA ILE A 12 2.33 2.68 36.62
C ILE A 12 1.73 1.70 35.59
N ALA A 13 2.36 0.54 35.35
CA ALA A 13 1.83 -0.49 34.45
C ALA A 13 0.53 -1.15 34.98
N LEU A 14 0.33 -1.19 36.31
CA LEU A 14 -0.86 -1.76 36.96
C LEU A 14 -2.05 -0.80 37.00
N PHE A 15 -1.81 0.52 36.93
CA PHE A 15 -2.85 1.56 37.01
C PHE A 15 -3.33 2.09 35.66
N ILE A 16 -2.73 1.68 34.53
CA ILE A 16 -3.29 2.02 33.22
C ILE A 16 -4.37 0.97 32.91
N PRO A 17 -5.65 1.36 32.78
CA PRO A 17 -6.73 0.41 32.52
C PRO A 17 -6.44 -0.33 31.20
N ALA A 18 -6.09 -1.61 31.34
CA ALA A 18 -5.73 -2.47 30.22
C ALA A 18 -6.83 -2.50 29.16
N GLU A 19 -8.10 -2.38 29.56
CA GLU A 19 -9.26 -2.29 28.67
C GLU A 19 -9.23 -1.05 27.78
N ARG A 20 -8.87 0.14 28.30
CA ARG A 20 -8.72 1.36 27.47
C ARG A 20 -7.48 1.30 26.58
N ILE A 21 -6.40 0.66 27.04
CA ILE A 21 -5.23 0.43 26.18
C ILE A 21 -5.65 -0.52 25.05
N ILE A 22 -6.34 -1.63 25.35
CA ILE A 22 -6.76 -2.64 24.37
C ILE A 22 -7.78 -2.06 23.38
N GLU A 23 -8.75 -1.26 23.81
CA GLU A 23 -9.66 -0.55 22.89
C GLU A 23 -8.91 0.44 22.00
N ARG A 24 -8.01 1.25 22.57
CA ARG A 24 -7.17 2.15 21.77
C ARG A 24 -6.22 1.38 20.86
N PHE A 25 -5.70 0.22 21.30
CA PHE A 25 -4.87 -0.66 20.50
C PHE A 25 -5.67 -1.33 19.39
N ASN A 26 -6.92 -1.68 19.61
CA ASN A 26 -7.80 -2.26 18.60
C ASN A 26 -8.26 -1.21 17.57
N LEU A 27 -8.57 0.01 18.01
CA LEU A 27 -8.80 1.17 17.15
C LEU A 27 -7.54 1.53 16.35
N LEU A 28 -6.37 1.55 17.01
CA LEU A 28 -5.06 1.75 16.36
C LEU A 28 -4.72 0.60 15.42
N LYS A 29 -5.05 -0.65 15.75
CA LYS A 29 -4.84 -1.83 14.90
C LYS A 29 -5.77 -1.83 13.70
N PHE A 30 -6.98 -1.29 13.83
CA PHE A 30 -7.88 -1.05 12.70
C PHE A 30 -7.38 0.09 11.81
N GLN A 31 -6.83 1.16 12.38
CA GLN A 31 -6.18 2.25 11.64
C GLN A 31 -4.83 1.85 11.02
N MET A 32 -4.07 0.97 11.67
CA MET A 32 -2.78 0.41 11.23
C MET A 32 -2.92 -0.89 10.44
N ARG A 33 -4.15 -1.39 10.19
CA ARG A 33 -4.35 -2.52 9.27
C ARG A 33 -3.78 -2.12 7.92
N SER A 34 -2.85 -2.93 7.42
CA SER A 34 -2.23 -2.71 6.13
C SER A 34 -3.31 -2.69 5.04
N GLU A 35 -3.11 -1.88 4.00
CA GLU A 35 -4.03 -1.81 2.86
C GLU A 35 -4.30 -3.21 2.28
N TYR A 36 -3.28 -4.07 2.24
CA TYR A 36 -3.41 -5.47 1.83
C TYR A 36 -4.44 -6.25 2.66
N GLN A 37 -4.44 -6.08 3.99
CA GLN A 37 -5.38 -6.78 4.86
C GLN A 37 -6.82 -6.35 4.57
N ARG A 38 -7.06 -5.04 4.40
CA ARG A 38 -8.38 -4.50 4.08
C ARG A 38 -8.90 -4.99 2.74
N GLY A 39 -8.05 -5.05 1.72
CA GLY A 39 -8.45 -5.58 0.42
C GLY A 39 -8.72 -7.09 0.46
N LYS A 40 -7.97 -7.86 1.28
CA LYS A 40 -8.25 -9.29 1.49
C LYS A 40 -9.60 -9.51 2.15
N ASP A 41 -9.92 -8.71 3.16
CA ASP A 41 -11.23 -8.74 3.84
C ASP A 41 -12.35 -8.43 2.84
N LEU A 42 -12.17 -7.38 2.01
CA LEU A 42 -13.11 -7.06 0.93
C LEU A 42 -13.26 -8.20 -0.09
N LEU A 43 -12.18 -8.87 -0.47
CA LEU A 43 -12.26 -10.00 -1.42
C LEU A 43 -13.08 -11.17 -0.84
N ILE A 44 -12.95 -11.44 0.45
CA ILE A 44 -13.73 -12.47 1.15
C ILE A 44 -15.20 -12.06 1.17
N GLU A 45 -15.50 -10.83 1.56
CA GLU A 45 -16.86 -10.28 1.58
C GLU A 45 -17.51 -10.35 0.19
N VAL A 46 -16.81 -9.90 -0.86
CA VAL A 46 -17.27 -9.96 -2.26
C VAL A 46 -17.46 -11.41 -2.75
N SER A 47 -16.70 -12.36 -2.23
CA SER A 47 -16.85 -13.78 -2.57
C SER A 47 -18.03 -14.45 -1.88
N GLN A 48 -18.47 -13.90 -0.75
CA GLN A 48 -19.61 -14.39 0.04
C GLN A 48 -20.90 -13.59 -0.22
N LEU A 49 -20.78 -12.45 -0.89
CA LEU A 49 -21.89 -11.54 -1.19
C LEU A 49 -22.88 -12.17 -2.16
N ASN A 50 -24.07 -12.48 -1.65
CA ASN A 50 -25.29 -12.45 -2.46
C ASN A 50 -25.75 -10.99 -2.53
N LEU A 51 -25.73 -10.40 -3.73
CA LEU A 51 -25.96 -8.96 -3.99
C LEU A 51 -27.35 -8.40 -3.58
N MET A 52 -28.17 -9.21 -2.90
CA MET A 52 -29.41 -8.81 -2.24
C MET A 52 -29.23 -8.43 -0.75
N GLY A 53 -28.06 -8.69 -0.16
CA GLY A 53 -27.76 -8.38 1.25
C GLY A 53 -27.50 -6.89 1.53
N ASP A 54 -27.33 -6.57 2.82
CA ASP A 54 -26.95 -5.24 3.28
C ASP A 54 -25.47 -4.95 2.94
N LEU A 55 -25.23 -3.87 2.19
CA LEU A 55 -23.91 -3.42 1.73
C LEU A 55 -23.29 -2.38 2.68
N SER A 56 -23.98 -2.03 3.77
CA SER A 56 -23.56 -0.98 4.71
C SER A 56 -22.26 -1.29 5.46
N GLN A 57 -21.82 -2.55 5.50
CA GLN A 57 -20.67 -3.02 6.29
C GLN A 57 -19.42 -3.41 5.46
N LEU A 58 -19.36 -3.06 4.17
CA LEU A 58 -18.23 -3.42 3.31
C LEU A 58 -16.89 -2.82 3.78
N SER A 59 -15.85 -3.66 3.76
CA SER A 59 -14.47 -3.27 4.06
C SER A 59 -13.95 -2.28 3.02
N LYS A 60 -13.50 -1.10 3.48
CA LYS A 60 -13.01 -0.02 2.60
C LYS A 60 -11.64 -0.34 2.02
N TYR A 61 -11.54 -0.42 0.70
CA TYR A 61 -10.28 -0.66 -0.01
C TYR A 61 -10.24 0.07 -1.37
N LYS A 62 -9.38 1.09 -1.44
CA LYS A 62 -9.15 1.93 -2.62
C LYS A 62 -10.49 2.45 -3.19
N PHE A 63 -10.82 2.10 -4.43
CA PHE A 63 -12.07 2.44 -5.12
C PHE A 63 -12.98 1.22 -5.28
N TYR A 64 -12.54 0.04 -4.82
CA TYR A 64 -13.28 -1.21 -5.03
C TYR A 64 -14.56 -1.22 -4.18
N ASP A 65 -14.56 -0.65 -2.98
CA ASP A 65 -15.76 -0.58 -2.13
C ASP A 65 -16.88 0.24 -2.78
N SER A 66 -16.57 1.44 -3.28
CA SER A 66 -17.55 2.25 -4.02
C SER A 66 -18.07 1.52 -5.25
N LEU A 67 -17.19 0.81 -5.95
CA LEU A 67 -17.53 0.08 -7.18
C LEU A 67 -18.39 -1.16 -6.89
N VAL A 68 -18.21 -1.87 -5.76
CA VAL A 68 -19.15 -2.93 -5.33
C VAL A 68 -20.54 -2.35 -5.15
N CYS A 69 -20.63 -1.24 -4.42
CA CYS A 69 -21.91 -0.60 -4.10
C CYS A 69 -22.63 -0.13 -5.38
N GLU A 70 -21.90 0.48 -6.32
CA GLU A 70 -22.46 0.92 -7.60
C GLU A 70 -22.96 -0.25 -8.46
N ILE A 71 -22.18 -1.33 -8.57
CA ILE A 71 -22.60 -2.53 -9.32
C ILE A 71 -23.85 -3.14 -8.68
N ALA A 72 -23.91 -3.23 -7.35
CA ALA A 72 -25.06 -3.78 -6.66
C ALA A 72 -26.32 -2.90 -6.81
N GLN A 73 -26.17 -1.58 -6.82
CA GLN A 73 -27.27 -0.66 -7.07
C GLN A 73 -27.81 -0.81 -8.49
N ILE A 74 -26.94 -0.81 -9.51
CA ILE A 74 -27.35 -0.97 -10.92
C ILE A 74 -27.99 -2.35 -11.13
N ALA A 75 -27.46 -3.39 -10.50
CA ALA A 75 -28.07 -4.72 -10.55
C ALA A 75 -29.51 -4.76 -10.01
N LYS A 76 -29.77 -4.01 -8.92
CA LYS A 76 -31.11 -3.85 -8.36
C LYS A 76 -32.02 -3.04 -9.27
N GLU A 77 -31.50 -1.99 -9.90
CA GLU A 77 -32.25 -1.10 -10.81
C GLU A 77 -32.63 -1.80 -12.13
N PHE A 78 -31.74 -2.61 -12.69
CA PHE A 78 -31.89 -3.19 -14.04
C PHE A 78 -32.16 -4.71 -14.06
N GLY A 79 -32.17 -5.39 -12.90
CA GLY A 79 -32.42 -6.83 -12.81
C GLY A 79 -31.33 -7.69 -13.47
N ALA A 80 -30.12 -7.15 -13.63
CA ALA A 80 -29.05 -7.78 -14.39
C ALA A 80 -28.37 -8.94 -13.62
N ALA A 81 -27.96 -9.97 -14.37
CA ALA A 81 -27.19 -11.09 -13.84
C ALA A 81 -25.75 -10.64 -13.49
N THR A 82 -25.50 -10.41 -12.20
CA THR A 82 -24.25 -9.84 -11.70
C THR A 82 -23.14 -10.84 -11.44
N SER A 83 -23.42 -12.15 -11.50
CA SER A 83 -22.44 -13.19 -11.18
C SER A 83 -21.17 -13.08 -12.03
N ARG A 84 -21.31 -12.76 -13.32
CA ARG A 84 -20.19 -12.57 -14.26
C ARG A 84 -19.41 -11.29 -13.95
N THR A 85 -20.10 -10.17 -13.71
CA THR A 85 -19.49 -8.89 -13.35
C THR A 85 -18.73 -8.99 -12.02
N LEU A 86 -19.31 -9.67 -11.03
CA LEU A 86 -18.68 -9.92 -9.73
C LEU A 86 -17.48 -10.86 -9.84
N ALA A 87 -17.51 -11.86 -10.74
CA ALA A 87 -16.35 -12.70 -11.03
C ALA A 87 -15.20 -11.88 -11.64
N LYS A 88 -15.47 -11.02 -12.63
CA LYS A 88 -14.48 -10.10 -13.20
C LYS A 88 -13.91 -9.15 -12.15
N MET A 89 -14.77 -8.60 -11.29
CA MET A 89 -14.35 -7.75 -10.17
C MET A 89 -13.44 -8.48 -9.17
N ARG A 90 -13.80 -9.72 -8.76
CA ARG A 90 -12.96 -10.55 -7.88
C ARG A 90 -11.60 -10.82 -8.50
N HIS A 91 -11.55 -11.09 -9.80
CA HIS A 91 -10.30 -11.26 -10.52
C HIS A 91 -9.46 -9.98 -10.52
N ALA A 92 -10.05 -8.83 -10.83
CA ALA A 92 -9.39 -7.53 -10.78
C ALA A 92 -8.86 -7.21 -9.36
N LEU A 93 -9.66 -7.43 -8.33
CA LEU A 93 -9.28 -7.23 -6.93
C LEU A 93 -8.15 -8.19 -6.50
N SER A 94 -8.21 -9.45 -6.93
CA SER A 94 -7.15 -10.44 -6.69
C SER A 94 -5.82 -10.02 -7.32
N ASN A 95 -5.85 -9.51 -8.56
CA ASN A 95 -4.66 -9.00 -9.24
C ASN A 95 -4.04 -7.80 -8.52
N ASP A 96 -4.87 -6.83 -8.10
CA ASP A 96 -4.37 -5.69 -7.32
C ASP A 96 -3.81 -6.13 -5.96
N LEU A 97 -4.45 -7.10 -5.29
CA LEU A 97 -3.96 -7.66 -4.03
C LEU A 97 -2.61 -8.38 -4.16
N GLN A 98 -2.36 -9.08 -5.26
CA GLN A 98 -1.05 -9.69 -5.50
C GLN A 98 0.04 -8.63 -5.63
N ILE A 99 -0.27 -7.51 -6.27
CA ILE A 99 0.63 -6.37 -6.41
C ILE A 99 0.87 -5.71 -5.06
N GLU A 100 -0.18 -5.40 -4.30
CA GLU A 100 -0.08 -4.79 -2.97
C GLU A 100 0.66 -5.71 -1.98
N LYS A 101 0.49 -7.03 -2.09
CA LYS A 101 1.24 -8.02 -1.29
C LYS A 101 2.74 -7.93 -1.57
N LYS A 102 3.14 -7.81 -2.85
CA LYS A 102 4.55 -7.67 -3.22
C LYS A 102 5.12 -6.37 -2.66
N VAL A 103 4.41 -5.24 -2.84
CA VAL A 103 4.82 -3.93 -2.34
C VAL A 103 4.96 -3.89 -0.82
N SER A 104 3.92 -4.31 -0.10
CA SER A 104 3.94 -4.37 1.37
C SER A 104 4.99 -5.34 1.90
N GLY A 105 5.19 -6.47 1.23
CA GLY A 105 6.27 -7.42 1.52
C GLY A 105 7.65 -6.76 1.45
N THR A 106 7.96 -6.06 0.35
CA THR A 106 9.25 -5.38 0.18
C THR A 106 9.45 -4.24 1.19
N ILE A 107 8.39 -3.49 1.53
CA ILE A 107 8.46 -2.44 2.55
C ILE A 107 8.76 -3.05 3.92
N ASN A 108 8.02 -4.08 4.32
CA ASN A 108 8.19 -4.75 5.61
C ASN A 108 9.57 -5.40 5.72
N GLU A 109 10.05 -6.04 4.65
CA GLU A 109 11.41 -6.59 4.56
C GLU A 109 12.45 -5.49 4.80
N THR A 110 12.26 -4.31 4.20
CA THR A 110 13.19 -3.19 4.35
C THR A 110 13.19 -2.62 5.77
N LEU A 111 12.01 -2.41 6.36
CA LEU A 111 11.89 -1.95 7.74
C LEU A 111 12.50 -2.95 8.73
N PHE A 112 12.31 -4.25 8.49
CA PHE A 112 12.94 -5.29 9.30
C PHE A 112 14.48 -5.25 9.20
N GLN A 113 15.02 -5.05 8.00
CA GLN A 113 16.47 -4.91 7.82
C GLN A 113 17.03 -3.68 8.53
N PHE A 114 16.33 -2.55 8.51
CA PHE A 114 16.71 -1.35 9.27
C PHE A 114 16.69 -1.60 10.79
N LEU A 115 15.66 -2.29 11.28
CA LEU A 115 15.57 -2.64 12.70
C LEU A 115 16.70 -3.59 13.12
N MET A 116 17.05 -4.57 12.27
CA MET A 116 18.20 -5.45 12.51
C MET A 116 19.52 -4.70 12.50
N ALA A 117 19.75 -3.80 11.54
CA ALA A 117 20.98 -3.00 11.47
C ALA A 117 21.14 -2.08 12.68
N MET A 118 20.04 -1.46 13.11
CA MET A 118 19.98 -0.67 14.34
C MET A 118 20.30 -1.54 15.55
N GLY A 119 19.60 -2.66 15.72
CA GLY A 119 19.82 -3.62 16.80
C GLY A 119 21.26 -4.12 16.86
N LEU A 120 21.90 -4.38 15.71
CA LEU A 120 23.30 -4.81 15.62
C LEU A 120 24.27 -3.72 16.10
N THR A 121 23.99 -2.45 15.78
CA THR A 121 24.77 -1.31 16.27
C THR A 121 24.69 -1.18 17.80
N PHE A 122 23.52 -1.40 18.39
CA PHE A 122 23.34 -1.43 19.84
C PHE A 122 23.99 -2.65 20.49
N ALA A 123 23.81 -3.84 19.91
CA ALA A 123 24.41 -5.06 20.41
C ALA A 123 25.94 -4.97 20.46
N LEU A 124 26.56 -4.39 19.42
CA LEU A 124 28.01 -4.18 19.37
C LEU A 124 28.50 -3.24 20.49
N ASN A 125 27.75 -2.19 20.82
CA ASN A 125 28.07 -1.31 21.95
C ASN A 125 27.97 -2.02 23.31
N ILE A 126 26.91 -2.81 23.51
CA ILE A 126 26.71 -3.58 24.74
C ILE A 126 27.83 -4.61 24.90
N PHE A 127 28.17 -5.32 23.83
CA PHE A 127 29.26 -6.29 23.81
C PHE A 127 30.60 -5.64 24.16
N ALA A 128 30.92 -4.51 23.53
CA ALA A 128 32.14 -3.77 23.81
C ALA A 128 32.22 -3.27 25.27
N THR A 129 31.10 -2.83 25.84
CA THR A 129 31.03 -2.42 27.25
C THR A 129 31.30 -3.60 28.19
N ASN A 130 30.61 -4.72 27.97
CA ASN A 130 30.63 -5.86 28.89
C ASN A 130 31.94 -6.66 28.82
N ILE A 131 32.54 -6.80 27.64
CA ILE A 131 33.71 -7.68 27.42
C ILE A 131 35.02 -6.90 27.46
N LEU A 132 35.04 -5.69 26.90
CA LEU A 132 36.27 -4.87 26.86
C LEU A 132 36.37 -3.92 28.05
N GLY A 133 35.36 -3.89 28.93
CA GLY A 133 35.32 -3.02 30.12
C GLY A 133 35.24 -1.53 29.79
N LEU A 134 34.86 -1.18 28.55
CA LEU A 134 34.79 0.20 28.10
C LEU A 134 33.59 0.91 28.72
N LYS A 135 33.76 2.15 29.17
CA LYS A 135 32.64 2.97 29.64
C LYS A 135 31.66 3.23 28.49
N THR A 136 30.38 2.95 28.73
CA THR A 136 29.33 3.25 27.77
C THR A 136 29.14 4.76 27.65
N ASP A 137 29.31 5.28 26.43
CA ASP A 137 28.93 6.65 26.12
C ASP A 137 27.44 6.68 25.74
N TYR A 138 26.60 6.97 26.73
CA TYR A 138 25.16 7.10 26.54
C TYR A 138 24.78 8.25 25.60
N PHE A 139 25.61 9.29 25.49
CA PHE A 139 25.34 10.41 24.60
C PHE A 139 25.49 9.98 23.13
N PHE A 140 26.56 9.25 22.81
CA PHE A 140 26.73 8.66 21.48
C PHE A 140 25.60 7.69 21.11
N LEU A 141 25.19 6.81 22.04
CA LEU A 141 24.08 5.89 21.83
C LEU A 141 22.75 6.60 21.57
N ALA A 142 22.45 7.65 22.33
CA ALA A 142 21.25 8.46 22.13
C ALA A 142 21.27 9.17 20.78
N LEU A 143 22.42 9.71 20.37
CA LEU A 143 22.58 10.40 19.09
C LEU A 143 22.46 9.41 17.91
N ALA A 144 23.07 8.24 18.02
CA ALA A 144 22.94 7.17 17.03
C ALA A 144 21.49 6.64 16.93
N PHE A 145 20.78 6.55 18.07
CA PHE A 145 19.36 6.19 18.09
C PHE A 145 18.53 7.20 17.30
N LEU A 146 18.66 8.49 17.63
CA LEU A 146 17.93 9.58 16.98
C LEU A 146 18.22 9.64 15.48
N TYR A 147 19.49 9.46 15.10
CA TYR A 147 19.91 9.45 13.70
C TYR A 147 19.29 8.29 12.91
N ASN A 148 19.32 7.07 13.47
CA ASN A 148 18.65 5.91 12.86
C ASN A 148 17.12 6.11 12.74
N MET A 149 16.49 6.71 13.76
CA MET A 149 15.06 7.04 13.72
C MET A 149 14.72 8.05 12.62
N ILE A 150 15.55 9.07 12.41
CA ILE A 150 15.42 10.01 11.29
C ILE A 150 15.55 9.27 9.96
N GLY A 151 16.46 8.30 9.86
CA GLY A 151 16.59 7.42 8.70
C GLY A 151 15.30 6.63 8.39
N VAL A 152 14.69 6.01 9.40
CA VAL A 152 13.43 5.27 9.24
C VAL A 152 12.29 6.20 8.81
N ILE A 153 12.11 7.33 9.48
CA ILE A 153 11.02 8.29 9.20
C ILE A 153 11.17 8.85 7.78
N SER A 154 12.38 9.27 7.40
CA SER A 154 12.64 9.80 6.06
C SER A 154 12.39 8.76 4.96
N PHE A 155 12.71 7.49 5.21
CA PHE A 155 12.41 6.40 4.28
C PHE A 155 10.91 6.16 4.10
N ILE A 156 10.13 6.19 5.19
CA ILE A 156 8.66 6.05 5.14
C ILE A 156 8.05 7.19 4.32
N LEU A 157 8.52 8.44 4.51
CA LEU A 157 8.06 9.59 3.73
C LEU A 157 8.42 9.44 2.24
N LEU A 158 9.62 8.94 1.94
CA LEU A 158 10.05 8.66 0.57
C LEU A 158 9.15 7.61 -0.11
N ILE A 159 8.81 6.52 0.58
CA ILE A 159 7.87 5.51 0.07
C ILE A 159 6.53 6.15 -0.29
N LYS A 160 5.96 6.97 0.60
CA LYS A 160 4.68 7.66 0.33
C LYS A 160 4.77 8.53 -0.91
N LYS A 161 5.86 9.29 -1.07
CA LYS A 161 6.10 10.14 -2.24
C LYS A 161 6.25 9.34 -3.53
N LEU A 162 6.97 8.21 -3.49
CA LEU A 162 7.15 7.34 -4.65
C LEU A 162 5.86 6.63 -5.04
N LYS A 163 5.09 6.09 -4.07
CA LYS A 163 3.78 5.48 -4.31
C LYS A 163 2.83 6.48 -4.97
N HIS A 164 2.81 7.71 -4.49
CA HIS A 164 2.00 8.76 -5.11
C HIS A 164 2.44 9.11 -6.54
N LYS A 165 3.75 9.15 -6.80
CA LYS A 165 4.28 9.50 -8.13
C LYS A 165 4.03 8.43 -9.19
N PHE A 166 4.22 7.16 -8.86
CA PHE A 166 4.17 6.05 -9.83
C PHE A 166 2.81 5.35 -9.86
N LEU A 167 2.26 4.99 -8.70
CA LEU A 167 1.08 4.13 -8.62
C LEU A 167 -0.25 4.92 -8.68
N ALA A 168 -0.28 6.15 -8.16
CA ALA A 168 -1.54 6.92 -8.11
C ALA A 168 -2.13 7.26 -9.50
N PRO A 169 -1.34 7.71 -10.50
CA PRO A 169 -1.88 8.01 -11.82
C PRO A 169 -2.49 6.78 -12.50
N ILE A 170 -1.76 5.67 -12.52
CA ILE A 170 -2.19 4.43 -13.19
C ILE A 170 -3.37 3.81 -12.45
N SER A 171 -3.36 3.85 -11.10
CA SER A 171 -4.51 3.40 -10.31
C SER A 171 -5.78 4.20 -10.64
N LYS A 172 -5.67 5.51 -10.93
CA LYS A 172 -6.81 6.33 -11.34
C LYS A 172 -7.30 5.98 -12.76
N ILE A 173 -6.38 5.69 -13.69
CA ILE A 173 -6.72 5.21 -15.04
C ILE A 173 -7.42 3.85 -14.95
N LEU A 174 -6.85 2.91 -14.21
CA LEU A 174 -7.40 1.57 -13.98
C LEU A 174 -8.78 1.62 -13.33
N ASN A 175 -8.98 2.49 -12.33
CA ASN A 175 -10.28 2.70 -11.71
C ASN A 175 -11.31 3.14 -12.75
N SER A 176 -11.02 4.22 -13.48
CA SER A 176 -11.94 4.80 -14.46
C SER A 176 -12.30 3.78 -15.57
N TYR A 177 -11.31 2.98 -15.99
CA TYR A 177 -11.50 1.90 -16.94
C TYR A 177 -12.36 0.75 -16.39
N LEU A 178 -12.09 0.27 -15.18
CA LEU A 178 -12.85 -0.80 -14.54
C LEU A 178 -14.30 -0.38 -14.30
N VAL A 179 -14.55 0.86 -13.87
CA VAL A 179 -15.91 1.41 -13.75
C VAL A 179 -16.62 1.35 -15.10
N PHE A 180 -15.98 1.80 -16.17
CA PHE A 180 -16.57 1.75 -17.52
C PHE A 180 -16.89 0.32 -17.95
N LYS A 181 -15.93 -0.61 -17.85
CA LYS A 181 -16.11 -2.00 -18.28
C LYS A 181 -17.21 -2.71 -17.49
N LEU A 182 -17.20 -2.57 -16.16
CA LEU A 182 -18.16 -3.27 -15.31
C LEU A 182 -19.56 -2.69 -15.44
N MET A 183 -19.71 -1.38 -15.63
CA MET A 183 -21.02 -0.78 -15.94
C MET A 183 -21.54 -1.17 -17.33
N TYR A 184 -20.65 -1.35 -18.31
CA TYR A 184 -21.00 -1.82 -19.64
C TYR A 184 -21.53 -3.27 -19.59
N ASP A 185 -20.85 -4.14 -18.83
CA ASP A 185 -21.29 -5.54 -18.62
C ASP A 185 -22.67 -5.65 -17.98
N VAL A 186 -23.07 -4.67 -17.16
CA VAL A 186 -24.39 -4.64 -16.49
C VAL A 186 -25.48 -4.01 -17.39
N GLY A 187 -25.12 -3.56 -18.61
CA GLY A 187 -26.08 -3.05 -19.60
C GLY A 187 -26.42 -1.56 -19.45
N THR A 188 -25.57 -0.80 -18.77
CA THR A 188 -25.79 0.65 -18.57
C THR A 188 -25.73 1.39 -19.92
N PRO A 189 -26.60 2.40 -20.17
CA PRO A 189 -26.52 3.20 -21.39
C PRO A 189 -25.18 3.95 -21.52
N ILE A 190 -24.65 4.02 -22.74
CA ILE A 190 -23.34 4.64 -23.06
C ILE A 190 -23.21 6.08 -22.56
N ASN A 191 -24.28 6.88 -22.64
CA ASN A 191 -24.25 8.26 -22.16
C ASN A 191 -24.09 8.36 -20.64
N GLN A 192 -24.67 7.41 -19.88
CA GLN A 192 -24.50 7.35 -18.42
C GLN A 192 -23.11 6.78 -18.05
N LEU A 193 -22.61 5.83 -18.83
CA LEU A 193 -21.26 5.26 -18.71
C LEU A 193 -20.18 6.34 -18.77
N ILE A 194 -20.23 7.23 -19.78
CA ILE A 194 -19.24 8.29 -19.96
C ILE A 194 -19.23 9.26 -18.77
N HIS A 195 -20.42 9.59 -18.24
CA HIS A 195 -20.54 10.49 -17.10
C HIS A 195 -20.07 9.85 -15.79
N ARG A 196 -20.43 8.58 -15.53
CA ARG A 196 -20.08 7.89 -14.26
C ARG A 196 -18.64 7.41 -14.19
N SER A 197 -18.09 6.92 -15.30
CA SER A 197 -16.71 6.44 -15.39
C SER A 197 -15.64 7.53 -15.24
N SER A 198 -16.04 8.81 -15.31
CA SER A 198 -15.11 9.95 -15.30
C SER A 198 -14.01 9.83 -16.36
N ILE A 199 -14.25 9.12 -17.47
CA ILE A 199 -13.26 8.91 -18.55
C ILE A 199 -12.75 10.23 -19.13
N ASN A 200 -13.61 11.25 -19.17
CA ASN A 200 -13.22 12.59 -19.62
C ASN A 200 -12.15 13.23 -18.73
N SER A 201 -12.12 12.90 -17.43
CA SER A 201 -11.10 13.39 -16.49
C SER A 201 -9.73 12.70 -16.66
N ILE A 202 -9.67 11.61 -17.43
CA ILE A 202 -8.42 10.92 -17.78
C ILE A 202 -7.64 11.72 -18.82
N VAL A 203 -8.32 12.43 -19.73
CA VAL A 203 -7.70 13.26 -20.78
C VAL A 203 -6.84 14.37 -20.20
N GLU A 204 -7.24 14.90 -19.05
CA GLU A 204 -6.53 15.96 -18.34
C GLU A 204 -5.24 15.46 -17.67
N MET A 205 -5.04 14.14 -17.58
CA MET A 205 -3.78 13.59 -17.07
C MET A 205 -2.69 13.74 -18.11
N ASN A 206 -1.56 14.31 -17.68
CA ASN A 206 -0.39 14.49 -18.54
C ASN A 206 0.43 13.19 -18.70
N GLN A 207 -0.25 12.08 -19.00
CA GLN A 207 0.35 10.78 -19.26
C GLN A 207 -0.03 10.29 -20.65
N ASN A 208 0.96 9.81 -21.41
CA ASN A 208 0.73 9.27 -22.75
C ASN A 208 -0.22 8.06 -22.74
N LEU A 209 -0.11 7.23 -21.70
CA LEU A 209 -0.98 6.07 -21.47
C LEU A 209 -2.45 6.47 -21.30
N ALA A 210 -2.71 7.53 -20.52
CA ALA A 210 -4.05 8.08 -20.34
C ALA A 210 -4.67 8.56 -21.66
N LYS A 211 -3.89 9.23 -22.50
CA LYS A 211 -4.32 9.71 -23.82
C LYS A 211 -4.57 8.57 -24.80
N ASP A 212 -3.72 7.54 -24.81
CA ASP A 212 -3.90 6.37 -25.67
C ASP A 212 -5.14 5.57 -25.28
N LEU A 213 -5.32 5.32 -23.97
CA LEU A 213 -6.52 4.65 -23.45
C LEU A 213 -7.79 5.43 -23.80
N PHE A 214 -7.80 6.75 -23.58
CA PHE A 214 -8.93 7.59 -23.95
C PHE A 214 -9.24 7.52 -25.45
N ARG A 215 -8.21 7.57 -26.31
CA ARG A 215 -8.38 7.50 -27.77
C ARG A 215 -8.97 6.17 -28.21
N ARG A 216 -8.44 5.06 -27.71
CA ARG A 216 -8.95 3.70 -28.02
C ARG A 216 -10.39 3.55 -27.54
N LEU A 217 -10.66 3.96 -26.31
CA LEU A 217 -11.98 3.80 -25.70
C LEU A 217 -13.03 4.72 -26.36
N SER A 218 -12.64 5.93 -26.78
CA SER A 218 -13.49 6.82 -27.59
C SER A 218 -13.83 6.21 -28.95
N ALA A 219 -12.86 5.60 -29.62
CA ALA A 219 -13.08 4.92 -30.90
C ALA A 219 -14.06 3.73 -30.75
N LEU A 220 -13.92 2.94 -29.68
CA LEU A 220 -14.85 1.84 -29.39
C LEU A 220 -16.27 2.32 -29.08
N ILE A 221 -16.40 3.39 -28.30
CA ILE A 221 -17.69 4.03 -28.02
C ILE A 221 -18.35 4.51 -29.32
N GLU A 222 -17.57 5.13 -30.20
CA GLU A 222 -18.06 5.64 -31.48
C GLU A 222 -18.51 4.50 -32.40
N MET A 223 -17.72 3.43 -32.51
CA MET A 223 -18.08 2.22 -33.25
C MET A 223 -19.37 1.60 -32.71
N LYS A 224 -19.51 1.47 -31.38
CA LYS A 224 -20.73 0.96 -30.76
C LYS A 224 -21.95 1.81 -31.10
N LYS A 225 -21.80 3.14 -31.03
CA LYS A 225 -22.89 4.10 -31.29
C LYS A 225 -23.35 4.10 -32.75
N HIS A 226 -22.43 3.97 -33.70
CA HIS A 226 -22.73 4.10 -35.13
C HIS A 226 -23.05 2.76 -35.80
N GLN A 227 -22.43 1.67 -35.34
CA GLN A 227 -22.48 0.36 -36.00
C GLN A 227 -23.17 -0.72 -35.16
N GLY A 228 -23.45 -0.45 -33.87
CA GLY A 228 -24.02 -1.45 -32.95
C GLY A 228 -23.08 -2.61 -32.59
N ALA A 229 -21.84 -2.61 -33.11
CA ALA A 229 -20.86 -3.68 -32.97
C ALA A 229 -20.62 -4.08 -31.51
N ASP A 230 -20.42 -5.35 -31.22
CA ASP A 230 -20.01 -5.74 -29.86
C ASP A 230 -18.54 -5.36 -29.64
N ILE A 231 -18.26 -4.69 -28.52
CA ILE A 231 -16.93 -4.18 -28.14
C ILE A 231 -16.31 -4.98 -26.99
N CYS A 232 -16.96 -6.08 -26.56
CA CYS A 232 -16.51 -6.89 -25.43
C CYS A 232 -15.06 -7.39 -25.56
N GLU A 233 -14.69 -7.92 -26.73
CA GLU A 233 -13.34 -8.47 -26.96
C GLU A 233 -12.27 -7.37 -26.93
N ASP A 234 -12.55 -6.22 -27.54
CA ASP A 234 -11.64 -5.08 -27.53
C ASP A 234 -11.43 -4.52 -26.12
N LEU A 235 -12.49 -4.50 -25.29
CA LEU A 235 -12.40 -4.15 -23.87
C LEU A 235 -11.60 -5.22 -23.08
N GLU A 236 -11.68 -6.50 -23.42
CA GLU A 236 -10.80 -7.49 -22.79
C GLU A 236 -9.33 -7.26 -23.16
N SER A 237 -9.04 -6.91 -24.42
CA SER A 237 -7.68 -6.56 -24.86
C SER A 237 -7.13 -5.31 -24.18
N ILE A 238 -7.92 -4.24 -24.05
CA ILE A 238 -7.51 -3.03 -23.32
C ILE A 238 -7.24 -3.33 -21.85
N GLU A 239 -8.07 -4.18 -21.21
CA GLU A 239 -7.86 -4.57 -19.82
C GLU A 239 -6.50 -5.25 -19.62
N ILE A 240 -6.16 -6.22 -20.48
CA ILE A 240 -4.90 -6.96 -20.40
C ILE A 240 -3.71 -6.00 -20.49
N ASN A 241 -3.70 -5.13 -21.50
CA ASN A 241 -2.64 -4.14 -21.69
C ASN A 241 -2.49 -3.23 -20.47
N LEU A 242 -3.61 -2.76 -19.91
CA LEU A 242 -3.60 -1.86 -18.76
C LEU A 242 -3.07 -2.54 -17.49
N TRP A 243 -3.37 -3.82 -17.28
CA TRP A 243 -2.79 -4.59 -16.19
C TRP A 243 -1.29 -4.83 -16.36
N ASP A 244 -0.83 -5.05 -17.59
CA ASP A 244 0.59 -5.22 -17.89
C ASP A 244 1.36 -3.91 -17.68
N ASP A 245 0.80 -2.77 -18.10
CA ASP A 245 1.36 -1.46 -17.82
C ASP A 245 1.42 -1.18 -16.31
N TYR A 246 0.35 -1.51 -15.57
CA TYR A 246 0.33 -1.36 -14.11
C TYR A 246 1.37 -2.24 -13.42
N ARG A 247 1.58 -3.48 -13.89
CA ARG A 247 2.64 -4.36 -13.40
C ARG A 247 4.03 -3.80 -13.70
N SER A 248 4.26 -3.35 -14.92
CA SER A 248 5.52 -2.74 -15.36
C SER A 248 5.91 -1.55 -14.49
N GLU A 249 4.99 -0.63 -14.26
CA GLU A 249 5.22 0.56 -13.44
C GLU A 249 5.42 0.23 -11.96
N ASN A 250 4.73 -0.80 -11.46
CA ASN A 250 4.98 -1.34 -10.13
C ASN A 250 6.37 -2.00 -10.02
N GLU A 251 6.85 -2.69 -11.06
CA GLU A 251 8.22 -3.23 -11.09
C GLU A 251 9.27 -2.12 -11.08
N VAL A 252 9.07 -1.06 -11.87
CA VAL A 252 9.93 0.14 -11.85
C VAL A 252 9.95 0.77 -10.45
N PHE A 253 8.78 0.88 -9.79
CA PHE A 253 8.69 1.35 -8.42
C PHE A 253 9.49 0.46 -7.45
N LEU A 254 9.35 -0.86 -7.52
CA LEU A 254 10.08 -1.80 -6.66
C LEU A 254 11.59 -1.77 -6.90
N GLN A 255 12.03 -1.63 -8.15
CA GLN A 255 13.44 -1.48 -8.49
C GLN A 255 14.03 -0.19 -7.87
N ARG A 256 13.33 0.94 -8.00
CA ARG A 256 13.73 2.20 -7.36
C ARG A 256 13.77 2.08 -5.85
N LEU A 257 12.79 1.39 -5.25
CA LEU A 257 12.74 1.16 -3.81
C LEU A 257 13.96 0.36 -3.32
N LYS A 258 14.42 -0.64 -4.08
CA LYS A 258 15.65 -1.40 -3.77
C LYS A 258 16.90 -0.51 -3.78
N ILE A 259 17.02 0.39 -4.75
CA ILE A 259 18.14 1.35 -4.83
C ILE A 259 18.12 2.29 -3.61
N PHE A 260 16.95 2.88 -3.31
CA PHE A 260 16.81 3.77 -2.15
C PHE A 260 17.03 3.05 -0.83
N LYS A 261 16.57 1.81 -0.70
CA LYS A 261 16.83 0.93 0.45
C LYS A 261 18.33 0.81 0.71
N PHE A 262 19.11 0.49 -0.32
CA PHE A 262 20.56 0.38 -0.19
C PHE A 262 21.20 1.72 0.22
N ALA A 263 20.85 2.81 -0.46
CA ALA A 263 21.37 4.14 -0.16
C ALA A 263 21.06 4.56 1.30
N TRP A 264 19.85 4.31 1.79
CA TRP A 264 19.46 4.61 3.17
C TRP A 264 20.19 3.75 4.18
N LEU A 265 20.39 2.45 3.89
CA LEU A 265 21.14 1.56 4.76
C LEU A 265 22.58 2.07 4.93
N VAL A 266 23.22 2.50 3.84
CA VAL A 266 24.57 3.07 3.88
C VAL A 266 24.60 4.41 4.64
N ILE A 267 23.74 5.35 4.31
CA ILE A 267 23.81 6.71 4.88
C ILE A 267 23.40 6.75 6.36
N PHE A 268 22.34 6.03 6.72
CA PHE A 268 21.73 6.14 8.04
C PHE A 268 22.20 5.07 9.02
N PHE A 269 22.46 3.84 8.57
CA PHE A 269 22.74 2.71 9.46
C PHE A 269 24.21 2.30 9.44
N PHE A 270 24.87 2.35 8.29
CA PHE A 270 26.29 2.02 8.18
C PHE A 270 27.20 3.11 8.77
N VAL A 271 26.86 4.39 8.60
CA VAL A 271 27.66 5.50 9.17
C VAL A 271 27.76 5.42 10.71
N PRO A 272 26.66 5.30 11.49
CA PRO A 272 26.77 5.14 12.93
C PRO A 272 27.47 3.86 13.35
N TYR A 273 27.30 2.77 12.60
CA TYR A 273 27.99 1.52 12.84
C TYR A 273 29.51 1.67 12.72
N VAL A 274 29.99 2.27 11.63
CA VAL A 274 31.42 2.52 11.39
C VAL A 274 31.98 3.54 12.38
N ALA A 275 31.23 4.61 12.67
CA ALA A 275 31.63 5.60 13.67
C ALA A 275 31.80 4.95 15.04
N ASN A 276 30.90 4.03 15.42
CA ASN A 276 31.02 3.29 16.65
C ASN A 276 32.23 2.35 16.65
N PHE A 277 32.50 1.68 15.52
CA PHE A 277 33.66 0.81 15.38
C PHE A 277 34.99 1.59 15.55
N PHE A 278 35.14 2.74 14.89
CA PHE A 278 36.32 3.59 15.06
C PHE A 278 36.46 4.13 16.49
N ARG A 279 35.35 4.51 17.13
CA ARG A 279 35.33 4.92 18.54
C ARG A 279 35.86 3.81 19.45
N LEU A 280 35.42 2.58 19.22
CA LEU A 280 35.86 1.43 20.00
C LEU A 280 37.34 1.10 19.77
N ILE A 281 37.83 1.16 18.53
CA ILE A 281 39.26 1.00 18.23
C ILE A 281 40.08 2.08 18.93
N SER A 282 39.65 3.35 18.85
CA SER A 282 40.33 4.46 19.50
C SER A 282 40.43 4.28 21.02
N HIS A 283 39.49 3.57 21.64
CA HIS A 283 39.51 3.23 23.06
C HIS A 283 40.35 1.99 23.38
N LEU A 284 40.51 1.07 22.41
CA LEU A 284 41.32 -0.15 22.55
C LEU A 284 42.81 0.08 22.30
N ASN A 285 43.18 1.18 21.66
CA ASN A 285 44.57 1.60 21.56
C ASN A 285 45.13 1.92 22.96
N LEU A 286 45.81 0.90 23.52
CA LEU A 286 47.25 0.96 23.85
C LEU A 286 47.97 2.16 23.23
#